data_AF-A0A495JBP9-F1
#
_entry.id   AF-A0A495JBP9-F1
#
_cell.length_a   1.000
_cell.length_b   1.000
_cell.length_c   1.000
_cell.angle_alpha   90.00
_cell.angle_beta   90.00
_cell.angle_gamma   90.00
#
_symmetry.space_group_name_H-M   'P 1'
#
loop_
_entity.id
_entity.type
_entity.pdbx_description
1 polymer ?
#
loop_
_entity_poly.entity_id
_entity_poly.type
_entity_poly.pdbx_seq_one_letter_code
_entity_poly.pdbx_strand_id
1 'polypeptide(L)'
;MPRILVPLGAATGVAGSLLSVVVPWAMYGSFDIPLTRFPGWQVYAASVLALHSCVTWALLVPAGRRSVLPLVVGAASGFVAAGSAMALAFRYDDGSALFPGVVPAVWPTPGPGPAVALLAIALAIGAVLASRHRSGPTRTGSAVV
;
A
#
# COMPACT_ATOMS: atom_id res chain seq x y z
N MET A 1 -8.32 -15.60 19.80
CA MET A 1 -7.56 -14.33 19.97
C MET A 1 -7.39 -13.57 18.64
N PRO A 2 -8.33 -12.68 18.18
CA PRO A 2 -8.03 -11.93 16.94
C PRO A 2 -8.51 -10.47 16.86
N ARG A 3 -9.17 -9.86 17.87
CA ARG A 3 -9.84 -8.54 17.72
C ARG A 3 -8.87 -7.39 17.41
N ILE A 4 -7.63 -7.52 17.86
CA ILE A 4 -6.63 -6.45 17.81
C ILE A 4 -5.69 -6.58 16.59
N LEU A 5 -5.52 -7.79 16.03
CA LEU A 5 -4.55 -8.03 14.97
C LEU A 5 -4.90 -7.35 13.63
N VAL A 6 -6.18 -7.29 13.29
CA VAL A 6 -6.65 -6.66 12.04
C VAL A 6 -6.44 -5.12 12.05
N PRO A 7 -6.88 -4.37 13.08
CA PRO A 7 -6.63 -2.93 13.13
C PRO A 7 -5.14 -2.63 13.32
N LEU A 8 -4.39 -3.46 14.03
CA LEU A 8 -2.93 -3.32 14.15
C LEU A 8 -2.26 -3.47 12.78
N GLY A 9 -2.60 -4.49 12.00
CA GLY A 9 -2.06 -4.69 10.66
C GLY A 9 -2.41 -3.53 9.70
N ALA A 10 -3.63 -3.00 9.78
CA ALA A 10 -4.04 -1.83 9.01
C ALA A 10 -3.23 -0.57 9.42
N ALA A 11 -3.05 -0.34 10.72
CA ALA A 11 -2.24 0.78 11.22
C ALA A 11 -0.78 0.66 10.79
N THR A 12 -0.20 -0.54 10.86
CA THR A 12 1.16 -0.80 10.36
C THR A 12 1.26 -0.58 8.86
N GLY A 13 0.24 -0.96 8.08
CA GLY A 13 0.18 -0.68 6.64
C GLY A 13 0.14 0.82 6.32
N VAL A 14 -0.63 1.61 7.08
CA VAL A 14 -0.65 3.08 6.94
C VAL A 14 0.70 3.67 7.30
N ALA A 15 1.27 3.29 8.46
CA ALA A 15 2.57 3.79 8.92
C ALA A 15 3.67 3.45 7.91
N GLY A 16 3.70 2.23 7.38
CA GLY A 16 4.64 1.83 6.33
C GLY A 16 4.44 2.61 5.02
N SER A 17 3.20 2.91 4.64
CA SER A 17 2.91 3.72 3.45
C SER A 17 3.33 5.18 3.62
N LEU A 18 3.25 5.73 4.84
CA LEU A 18 3.78 7.07 5.14
C LEU A 18 5.31 7.05 5.18
N LEU A 19 5.89 6.00 5.75
CA LEU A 19 7.33 5.82 5.81
C LEU A 19 7.94 5.71 4.42
N SER A 20 7.29 5.01 3.48
CA SER A 20 7.79 4.92 2.11
C SER A 20 7.87 6.28 1.41
N VAL A 21 7.04 7.26 1.78
CA VAL A 21 7.08 8.61 1.19
C VAL A 21 8.32 9.40 1.64
N VAL A 22 8.76 9.20 2.89
CA VAL A 22 9.87 9.96 3.48
C VAL A 22 11.23 9.30 3.27
N VAL A 23 11.28 7.98 3.07
CA VAL A 23 12.51 7.24 2.78
C VAL A 23 12.90 7.42 1.30
N PRO A 24 14.19 7.50 0.96
CA PRO A 24 14.63 7.63 -0.43
C PRO A 24 14.15 6.48 -1.31
N TRP A 25 13.71 6.81 -2.52
CA TRP A 25 13.34 5.84 -3.55
C TRP A 25 14.49 5.52 -4.49
N ALA A 26 15.39 6.49 -4.70
CA ALA A 26 16.68 6.29 -5.34
C ALA A 26 17.75 7.10 -4.62
N MET A 27 19.00 6.66 -4.73
CA MET A 27 20.16 7.36 -4.19
C MET A 27 21.17 7.59 -5.32
N TYR A 28 21.55 8.84 -5.53
CA TYR A 28 22.55 9.27 -6.51
C TYR A 28 23.76 9.84 -5.77
N GLY A 29 24.72 8.98 -5.40
CA GLY A 29 25.83 9.39 -4.54
C GLY A 29 25.33 9.92 -3.20
N SER A 30 25.51 11.23 -2.94
CA SER A 30 25.03 11.90 -1.73
C SER A 30 23.61 12.48 -1.85
N PHE A 31 22.93 12.29 -2.99
CA PHE A 31 21.58 12.81 -3.22
C PHE A 31 20.52 11.74 -2.98
N ASP A 32 19.67 11.99 -1.99
CA ASP A 32 18.47 11.21 -1.74
C ASP A 32 17.32 11.71 -2.63
N ILE A 33 16.78 10.83 -3.45
CA ILE A 33 15.66 11.15 -4.34
C ILE A 33 14.36 10.65 -3.70
N PRO A 34 13.49 11.56 -3.25
CA PRO A 34 12.20 11.19 -2.69
C PRO A 34 11.23 10.74 -3.79
N LEU A 35 10.18 10.02 -3.38
CA LEU A 35 9.08 9.58 -4.26
C LEU A 35 8.51 10.72 -5.14
N THR A 36 8.35 11.91 -4.59
CA THR A 36 7.70 13.05 -5.26
C THR A 36 8.46 13.60 -6.46
N ARG A 37 9.73 13.22 -6.64
CA ARG A 37 10.52 13.55 -7.82
C ARG A 37 10.21 12.66 -9.02
N PHE A 38 9.65 11.48 -8.80
CA PHE A 38 9.42 10.53 -9.89
C PHE A 38 8.18 10.88 -10.70
N PRO A 39 8.24 10.91 -12.04
CA PRO A 39 7.06 11.13 -12.85
C PRO A 39 6.02 10.02 -12.65
N GLY A 40 4.79 10.41 -12.31
CA GLY A 40 3.68 9.48 -12.08
C GLY A 40 3.51 9.01 -10.62
N TRP A 41 4.28 9.56 -9.67
CA TRP A 41 4.16 9.25 -8.25
C TRP A 41 2.74 9.44 -7.68
N GLN A 42 1.95 10.34 -8.29
CA GLN A 42 0.58 10.63 -7.88
C GLN A 42 -0.34 9.42 -8.05
N VAL A 43 -0.09 8.57 -9.06
CA VAL A 43 -0.88 7.35 -9.30
C VAL A 43 -0.69 6.37 -8.14
N TYR A 44 0.55 6.20 -7.69
CA TYR A 44 0.86 5.42 -6.49
C TYR A 44 0.15 6.01 -5.26
N ALA A 45 0.32 7.31 -5.00
CA ALA A 45 -0.27 7.97 -3.84
C ALA A 45 -1.80 7.86 -3.82
N ALA A 46 -2.47 8.12 -4.95
CA ALA A 46 -3.92 8.01 -5.07
C ALA A 46 -4.42 6.57 -4.84
N SER A 47 -3.69 5.58 -5.37
CA SER A 47 -4.05 4.16 -5.22
C SER A 47 -3.88 3.68 -3.77
N VAL A 48 -2.81 4.12 -3.10
CA VAL A 48 -2.59 3.84 -1.67
C VAL A 48 -3.68 4.49 -0.80
N LEU A 49 -4.06 5.73 -1.09
CA LEU A 49 -5.15 6.41 -0.39
C LEU A 49 -6.50 5.69 -0.59
N ALA A 50 -6.79 5.26 -1.81
CA ALA A 50 -8.00 4.50 -2.12
C ALA A 50 -8.01 3.14 -1.39
N LEU A 51 -6.88 2.44 -1.36
CA LEU A 51 -6.72 1.18 -0.61
C LEU A 51 -7.01 1.38 0.88
N HIS A 52 -6.34 2.34 1.53
CA HIS A 52 -6.52 2.60 2.96
C HIS A 52 -7.91 3.12 3.31
N SER A 53 -8.55 3.85 2.40
CA SER A 53 -9.96 4.25 2.55
C SER A 53 -10.89 3.03 2.55
N CYS A 54 -10.65 2.07 1.65
CA CYS A 54 -11.40 0.82 1.61
C CYS A 54 -11.15 -0.06 2.85
N VAL A 55 -9.91 -0.12 3.33
CA VAL A 55 -9.54 -0.82 4.57
C VAL A 55 -10.28 -0.22 5.76
N THR A 56 -10.20 1.10 5.91
CA THR A 56 -10.89 1.85 6.98
C THR A 56 -12.39 1.60 6.93
N TRP A 57 -13.00 1.70 5.75
CA TRP A 57 -14.42 1.39 5.57
C TRP A 57 -14.76 -0.05 6.00
N ALA A 58 -13.95 -1.03 5.61
CA ALA A 58 -14.18 -2.43 5.97
C ALA A 58 -14.09 -2.67 7.49
N LEU A 59 -13.24 -1.92 8.19
CA LEU A 59 -13.12 -1.98 9.65
C LEU A 59 -14.30 -1.32 10.38
N LEU A 60 -14.82 -0.23 9.86
CA LEU A 60 -15.91 0.53 10.49
C LEU A 60 -17.30 -0.06 10.21
N VAL A 61 -17.52 -0.66 9.04
CA VAL A 61 -18.84 -1.18 8.66
C VAL A 61 -19.09 -2.58 9.23
N PRO A 62 -20.21 -2.79 9.95
CA PRO A 62 -20.60 -4.10 10.46
C PRO A 62 -20.72 -5.15 9.35
N ALA A 63 -20.29 -6.38 9.64
CA ALA A 63 -20.20 -7.46 8.65
C ALA A 63 -21.50 -7.68 7.84
N GLY A 64 -22.67 -7.58 8.48
CA GLY A 64 -23.98 -7.74 7.83
C GLY A 64 -24.41 -6.61 6.88
N ARG A 65 -23.66 -5.51 6.82
CA ARG A 65 -23.91 -4.37 5.91
C ARG A 65 -22.77 -4.14 4.91
N ARG A 66 -21.81 -5.06 4.83
CA ARG A 66 -20.65 -4.91 3.94
C ARG A 66 -21.05 -5.23 2.50
N SER A 67 -21.04 -4.20 1.65
CA SER A 67 -21.01 -4.35 0.20
C SER A 67 -19.71 -5.01 -0.28
N VAL A 68 -19.79 -5.75 -1.39
CA VAL A 68 -18.63 -6.33 -2.08
C VAL A 68 -17.81 -5.25 -2.79
N LEU A 69 -18.42 -4.14 -3.17
CA LEU A 69 -17.81 -3.10 -3.99
C LEU A 69 -16.51 -2.53 -3.38
N PRO A 70 -16.44 -2.10 -2.10
CA PRO A 70 -15.21 -1.55 -1.55
C PRO A 70 -14.08 -2.58 -1.44
N LEU A 71 -14.40 -3.87 -1.45
CA LEU A 71 -13.40 -4.94 -1.42
C LEU A 71 -12.81 -5.14 -2.82
N VAL A 72 -13.63 -5.04 -3.87
CA VAL A 72 -13.16 -5.04 -5.27
C VAL A 72 -12.32 -3.79 -5.53
N VAL A 73 -12.81 -2.62 -5.12
CA VAL A 73 -12.08 -1.34 -5.27
C VAL A 73 -10.77 -1.36 -4.47
N GLY A 74 -10.79 -1.87 -3.24
CA GLY A 74 -9.58 -2.03 -2.43
C GLY A 74 -8.57 -2.98 -3.05
N ALA A 75 -9.00 -4.14 -3.57
CA ALA A 75 -8.13 -5.07 -4.26
C ALA A 75 -7.51 -4.46 -5.53
N ALA A 76 -8.34 -3.85 -6.38
CA ALA A 76 -7.88 -3.16 -7.59
C ALA A 76 -6.89 -2.04 -7.25
N SER A 77 -7.20 -1.22 -6.24
CA SER A 77 -6.31 -0.15 -5.75
C SER A 77 -4.99 -0.71 -5.22
N GLY A 78 -5.01 -1.86 -4.53
CA GLY A 78 -3.81 -2.55 -4.08
C GLY A 78 -2.92 -3.02 -5.23
N PHE A 79 -3.51 -3.61 -6.28
CA PHE A 79 -2.77 -4.00 -7.48
C PHE A 79 -2.18 -2.79 -8.22
N VAL A 80 -2.96 -1.72 -8.39
CA VAL A 80 -2.47 -0.49 -9.04
C VAL A 80 -1.38 0.16 -8.18
N ALA A 81 -1.51 0.19 -6.86
CA ALA A 81 -0.48 0.69 -5.96
C ALA A 81 0.82 -0.12 -6.05
N ALA A 82 0.73 -1.46 -6.06
CA ALA A 82 1.91 -2.32 -6.19
C ALA A 82 2.57 -2.19 -7.57
N GLY A 83 1.77 -2.17 -8.64
CA GLY A 83 2.26 -2.01 -10.01
C GLY A 83 2.90 -0.65 -10.23
N SER A 84 2.31 0.43 -9.71
CA SER A 84 2.89 1.78 -9.79
C SER A 84 4.15 1.90 -8.94
N ALA A 85 4.19 1.35 -7.72
CA ALA A 85 5.41 1.31 -6.92
C ALA A 85 6.55 0.59 -7.66
N MET A 86 6.24 -0.54 -8.31
CA MET A 86 7.20 -1.30 -9.10
C MET A 86 7.68 -0.51 -10.33
N ALA A 87 6.75 0.12 -11.06
CA ALA A 87 7.08 0.94 -12.22
C ALA A 87 7.98 2.13 -11.85
N LEU A 88 7.74 2.75 -10.69
CA LEU A 88 8.59 3.81 -10.14
C LEU A 88 9.95 3.27 -9.70
N ALA A 89 9.97 2.10 -9.06
CA ALA A 89 11.21 1.43 -8.65
C ALA A 89 12.13 1.12 -9.83
N PHE A 90 11.57 0.79 -11.00
CA PHE A 90 12.34 0.55 -12.23
C PHE A 90 12.75 1.82 -12.97
N ARG A 91 12.31 3.00 -12.52
CA ARG A 91 12.72 4.31 -13.08
C ARG A 91 13.81 4.99 -12.26
N TYR A 92 14.41 4.27 -11.31
CA TYR A 92 15.41 4.80 -10.39
C TYR A 92 16.68 5.32 -11.09
N ASP A 93 16.91 4.91 -12.33
CA ASP A 93 18.07 5.24 -13.15
C ASP A 93 17.82 6.35 -14.18
N ASP A 94 16.57 6.80 -14.34
CA ASP A 94 16.21 7.89 -15.27
C ASP A 94 16.60 9.26 -14.70
N GLY A 95 17.90 9.55 -14.74
CA GLY A 95 18.45 10.81 -14.27
C GLY A 95 17.89 12.03 -15.01
N SER A 96 17.47 11.87 -16.27
CA SER A 96 16.91 12.96 -17.07
C SER A 96 15.53 13.40 -16.60
N ALA A 97 14.72 12.46 -16.09
CA ALA A 97 13.43 12.76 -15.49
C ALA A 97 13.55 13.29 -14.04
N LEU A 98 14.59 12.89 -13.32
CA LEU A 98 14.76 13.21 -11.90
C LEU A 98 15.48 14.55 -11.67
N PHE A 99 16.36 14.95 -12.60
CA PHE A 99 17.14 16.17 -12.50
C PHE A 99 16.85 17.12 -13.68
N PRO A 100 16.39 18.36 -13.42
CA PRO A 100 16.19 19.34 -14.46
C PRO A 100 17.54 19.90 -14.94
N GLY A 101 18.16 19.22 -15.92
CA GLY A 101 19.29 19.71 -16.71
C GLY A 101 20.68 19.21 -16.29
N VAL A 102 20.95 19.02 -14.99
CA VAL A 102 22.26 18.52 -14.52
C VAL A 102 22.11 17.10 -13.97
N VAL A 103 22.53 16.11 -14.76
CA VAL A 103 22.51 14.71 -14.36
C VAL A 103 23.84 14.35 -13.67
N PRO A 104 23.82 13.88 -12.42
CA PRO A 104 25.04 13.43 -11.74
C PRO A 104 25.73 12.28 -12.49
N ALA A 105 27.05 12.39 -12.70
CA ALA A 105 27.86 11.31 -13.28
C ALA A 105 28.22 10.22 -12.24
N VAL A 106 27.24 9.80 -11.45
CA VAL A 106 27.36 8.73 -10.45
C VAL A 106 26.33 7.66 -10.76
N TRP A 107 26.71 6.40 -10.56
CA TRP A 107 25.81 5.29 -10.77
C TRP A 107 24.67 5.34 -9.73
N PRO A 108 23.40 5.33 -10.17
CA PRO A 108 22.26 5.34 -9.25
C PRO A 108 22.15 4.00 -8.51
N THR A 109 21.64 4.06 -7.29
CA THR A 109 21.33 2.87 -6.50
C THR A 109 19.87 2.89 -6.05
N PRO A 110 19.18 1.74 -6.01
CA PRO A 110 17.80 1.67 -5.55
C PRO A 110 17.72 2.01 -4.05
N GLY A 111 16.79 2.90 -3.69
CA GLY A 111 16.51 3.24 -2.30
C GLY A 111 15.61 2.21 -1.60
N PRO A 112 15.43 2.30 -0.27
CA PRO A 112 14.56 1.37 0.46
C PRO A 112 13.06 1.65 0.24
N GLY A 113 12.70 2.84 -0.25
CA GLY A 113 11.31 3.30 -0.42
C GLY A 113 10.38 2.29 -1.09
N PRO A 114 10.71 1.73 -2.27
CA PRO A 114 9.90 0.72 -2.94
C PRO A 114 9.64 -0.54 -2.11
N ALA A 115 10.65 -1.05 -1.41
CA ALA A 115 10.49 -2.25 -0.58
C ALA A 115 9.55 -1.99 0.60
N VAL A 116 9.70 -0.84 1.25
CA VAL A 116 8.80 -0.39 2.33
C VAL A 116 7.37 -0.22 1.81
N ALA A 117 7.20 0.39 0.63
CA ALA A 117 5.90 0.57 -0.01
C ALA A 117 5.20 -0.77 -0.31
N LEU A 118 5.90 -1.72 -0.91
CA LEU A 118 5.34 -3.03 -1.25
C LEU A 118 4.95 -3.83 0.00
N LEU A 119 5.79 -3.79 1.04
CA LEU A 119 5.48 -4.43 2.33
C LEU A 119 4.23 -3.80 2.97
N ALA A 120 4.13 -2.47 2.96
CA ALA A 120 2.99 -1.76 3.49
C ALA A 120 1.68 -2.10 2.76
N ILE A 121 1.72 -2.20 1.44
CA ILE A 121 0.59 -2.63 0.61
C ILE A 121 0.20 -4.08 0.95
N ALA A 122 1.17 -4.98 1.05
CA ALA A 122 0.91 -6.38 1.40
C ALA A 122 0.25 -6.52 2.78
N LEU A 123 0.70 -5.76 3.78
CA LEU A 123 0.09 -5.73 5.11
C LEU A 123 -1.35 -5.19 5.08
N ALA A 124 -1.61 -4.14 4.30
CA ALA A 124 -2.95 -3.58 4.14
C ALA A 124 -3.91 -4.58 3.46
N ILE A 125 -3.47 -5.25 2.39
CA ILE A 125 -4.24 -6.31 1.71
C ILE A 125 -4.49 -7.48 2.66
N GLY A 126 -3.46 -7.92 3.41
CA GLY A 126 -3.56 -8.99 4.40
C GLY A 126 -4.58 -8.68 5.49
N ALA A 127 -4.63 -7.43 5.99
CA ALA A 127 -5.63 -6.99 6.96
C ALA A 127 -7.07 -7.10 6.40
N VAL A 128 -7.28 -6.72 5.14
CA VAL A 128 -8.59 -6.84 4.48
C VAL A 128 -9.02 -8.30 4.33
N LEU A 129 -8.12 -9.17 3.86
CA LEU A 129 -8.41 -10.61 3.72
C LEU A 129 -8.72 -11.28 5.07
N ALA A 130 -7.93 -10.98 6.11
CA ALA A 130 -8.17 -11.48 7.46
C ALA A 130 -9.50 -10.99 8.05
N SER A 131 -9.94 -9.78 7.69
CA SER A 131 -11.24 -9.24 8.11
C SER A 131 -12.44 -9.95 7.47
N ARG A 132 -12.27 -10.53 6.27
CA ARG A 132 -13.28 -11.32 5.55
C ARG A 132 -13.45 -12.71 6.16
N HIS A 133 -12.36 -13.42 6.46
CA HIS A 133 -12.42 -14.77 7.06
C HIS A 133 -13.13 -14.79 8.42
N ARG A 134 -13.16 -13.66 9.12
CA ARG A 134 -13.94 -13.48 10.35
C ARG A 134 -15.46 -13.46 10.17
N SER A 135 -15.94 -13.31 8.93
CA SER A 135 -17.35 -13.01 8.65
C SER A 135 -18.18 -14.22 8.20
N GLY A 136 -17.72 -15.48 8.37
CA GLY A 136 -18.57 -16.63 8.11
C GLY A 136 -18.12 -17.95 8.75
N PRO A 137 -18.97 -18.98 8.77
CA PRO A 137 -20.41 -18.99 9.05
C PRO A 137 -20.66 -19.19 10.55
N THR A 138 -21.63 -18.45 11.12
CA THR A 138 -22.28 -18.90 12.36
C THR A 138 -22.85 -20.29 12.11
N ARG A 139 -22.20 -21.28 12.69
CA ARG A 139 -22.67 -22.65 12.83
C ARG A 139 -24.12 -22.60 13.34
N THR A 140 -25.09 -22.81 12.45
CA THR A 140 -26.46 -23.15 12.83
C THR A 140 -26.40 -24.54 13.44
N GLY A 141 -26.17 -24.58 14.75
CA GLY A 141 -26.13 -25.78 15.56
C GLY A 141 -27.14 -25.67 16.70
N SER A 142 -28.30 -26.29 16.46
CA SER A 142 -29.18 -27.00 17.41
C SER A 142 -30.12 -26.23 18.35
N ALA A 143 -31.42 -26.49 18.18
CA ALA A 143 -32.36 -27.08 19.17
C ALA A 143 -33.71 -27.29 18.45
N VAL A 144 -34.14 -28.51 18.11
CA VAL A 144 -34.96 -29.42 18.94
C VAL A 144 -36.15 -28.71 19.60
N VAL A 145 -37.33 -28.84 18.99
CA VAL A 145 -38.57 -29.38 19.59
C VAL A 145 -39.36 -30.06 18.47
#